data_AF-A0A542UZ68-F1
#
_entry.id   AF-A0A542UZ68-F1
#
_cell.length_a   1.000
_cell.length_b   1.000
_cell.length_c   1.000
_cell.angle_alpha   90.00
_cell.angle_beta   90.00
_cell.angle_gamma   90.00
#
_symmetry.space_group_name_H-M   'P 1'
#
loop_
_entity.id
_entity.type
_entity.pdbx_description
1 polymer ?
#
loop_
_entity_poly.entity_id
_entity_poly.type
_entity_poly.pdbx_seq_one_letter_code
_entity_poly.pdbx_strand_id
1 'polypeptide(L)'
;MATYTIDPTSLRERPDDVGASWARVEELEELGERGDGERVAWLRILGALRAAEDLAWDDVVRHGGPGGMVALLSSGPGGVPIAALRPLLRLAQVLHHAGRHVDAERVLEQVRTATVTHLHAPGADERLVRECSAVLAFADQGQGKVLFDAGRPSEAVSLFRAALDRRLRDGAPEDQVESSRLALAAATHALEVGGPAPAGAGFGVRRTAPAGR
;
A
#
# COMPACT_ATOMS: atom_id res chain seq x y z
N MET A 1 -1.92 -21.28 -9.65
CA MET A 1 -1.39 -19.91 -9.45
C MET A 1 -2.25 -19.23 -8.41
N ALA A 2 -1.66 -18.67 -7.36
CA ALA A 2 -2.40 -18.01 -6.29
C ALA A 2 -3.08 -16.72 -6.81
N THR A 3 -4.36 -16.55 -6.50
CA THR A 3 -5.17 -15.38 -6.87
C THR A 3 -6.01 -14.89 -5.68
N TYR A 4 -6.48 -13.65 -5.74
CA TYR A 4 -7.37 -13.08 -4.72
C TYR A 4 -8.48 -12.27 -5.37
N THR A 5 -9.55 -12.06 -4.62
CA THR A 5 -10.65 -11.17 -4.98
C THR A 5 -10.71 -10.04 -3.97
N ILE A 6 -10.97 -8.81 -4.41
CA ILE A 6 -11.22 -7.70 -3.49
C ILE A 6 -12.66 -7.83 -2.98
N ASP A 7 -12.81 -7.95 -1.66
CA ASP A 7 -14.11 -7.87 -1.01
C ASP A 7 -14.71 -6.47 -1.24
N PRO A 8 -15.84 -6.36 -1.93
CA PRO A 8 -16.47 -5.08 -2.27
C PRO A 8 -16.94 -4.29 -1.04
N THR A 9 -17.07 -4.96 0.11
CA THR A 9 -17.43 -4.32 1.38
C THR A 9 -16.21 -3.71 2.05
N SER A 10 -15.24 -4.57 2.37
CA SER A 10 -14.12 -4.18 3.23
C SER A 10 -12.99 -3.56 2.41
N LEU A 11 -13.07 -3.65 1.08
CA LEU A 11 -12.02 -3.30 0.13
C LEU A 11 -10.71 -4.05 0.40
N ARG A 12 -10.79 -5.16 1.14
CA ARG A 12 -9.66 -6.03 1.48
C ARG A 12 -9.56 -7.16 0.47
N GLU A 13 -8.33 -7.50 0.15
CA GLU A 13 -8.04 -8.68 -0.64
C GLU A 13 -8.35 -9.96 0.17
N ARG A 14 -9.06 -10.91 -0.43
CA ARG A 14 -9.33 -12.24 0.12
C ARG A 14 -8.77 -13.30 -0.84
N PRO A 15 -7.98 -14.28 -0.35
CA PRO A 15 -7.45 -15.33 -1.21
C PRO A 15 -8.60 -16.14 -1.82
N ASP A 16 -8.48 -16.47 -3.11
CA ASP A 16 -9.46 -17.34 -3.79
C ASP A 16 -9.26 -18.81 -3.40
N ASP A 17 -8.02 -19.20 -3.12
CA ASP A 17 -7.61 -20.52 -2.66
C ASP A 17 -6.50 -20.37 -1.62
N VAL A 18 -6.82 -20.67 -0.36
CA VAL A 18 -5.90 -20.52 0.78
C VAL A 18 -4.69 -21.46 0.65
N GLY A 19 -4.89 -22.69 0.16
CA GLY A 19 -3.81 -23.67 0.01
C GLY A 19 -2.83 -23.25 -1.07
N ALA A 20 -3.34 -22.82 -2.23
CA ALA A 20 -2.50 -22.29 -3.31
C ALA A 20 -1.75 -21.01 -2.90
N SER A 21 -2.36 -20.15 -2.07
CA SER A 21 -1.70 -18.95 -1.54
C SER A 21 -0.56 -19.28 -0.57
N TRP A 22 -0.70 -20.29 0.29
CA TRP A 22 0.41 -20.74 1.14
C TRP A 22 1.53 -21.40 0.34
N ALA A 23 1.22 -22.23 -0.65
CA ALA A 23 2.23 -22.78 -1.56
C ALA A 23 3.03 -21.67 -2.26
N ARG A 24 2.36 -20.57 -2.65
CA ARG A 24 3.04 -19.40 -3.21
C ARG A 24 3.95 -18.70 -2.18
N VAL A 25 3.58 -18.64 -0.91
CA VAL A 25 4.44 -18.09 0.15
C VAL A 25 5.72 -18.91 0.29
N GLU A 26 5.62 -20.24 0.23
CA GLU A 26 6.76 -21.16 0.29
C GLU A 26 7.69 -20.97 -0.93
N GLU A 27 7.14 -20.92 -2.15
CA GLU A 27 7.92 -20.63 -3.36
C GLU A 27 8.68 -19.29 -3.26
N LEU A 28 8.04 -18.25 -2.70
CA LEU A 28 8.64 -16.93 -2.54
C LEU A 28 9.74 -16.92 -1.48
N GLU A 29 9.61 -17.75 -0.45
CA GLU A 29 10.64 -17.94 0.57
C GLU A 29 11.89 -18.59 -0.03
N GLU A 30 11.73 -19.58 -0.90
CA GLU A 30 12.85 -20.20 -1.63
C GLU A 30 13.58 -19.21 -2.55
N LEU A 31 12.88 -18.19 -3.08
CA LEU A 31 13.47 -17.11 -3.86
C LEU A 31 14.24 -16.08 -3.01
N GLY A 32 14.15 -16.18 -1.68
CA GLY A 32 14.79 -15.29 -0.72
C GLY A 32 14.40 -13.83 -0.91
N GLU A 33 15.38 -12.94 -0.86
CA GLU A 33 15.17 -11.47 -0.89
C GLU A 33 14.36 -10.99 -2.10
N ARG A 34 14.45 -11.69 -3.24
CA ARG A 34 13.69 -11.34 -4.44
C ARG A 34 12.19 -11.60 -4.30
N GLY A 35 11.80 -12.53 -3.42
CA GLY A 35 10.41 -12.92 -3.19
C GLY A 35 9.73 -12.11 -2.08
N ASP A 36 10.49 -11.46 -1.20
CA ASP A 36 9.95 -10.90 0.04
C ASP A 36 8.86 -9.85 -0.16
N GLY A 37 9.02 -8.98 -1.16
CA GLY A 37 8.02 -7.96 -1.45
C GLY A 37 6.63 -8.55 -1.77
N GLU A 38 6.58 -9.66 -2.51
CA GLU A 38 5.32 -10.38 -2.79
C GLU A 38 4.90 -11.23 -1.57
N ARG A 39 5.86 -11.82 -0.86
CA ARG A 39 5.63 -12.67 0.32
C ARG A 39 4.95 -11.89 1.44
N VAL A 40 5.40 -10.66 1.72
CA VAL A 40 4.74 -9.73 2.66
C VAL A 40 3.28 -9.51 2.26
N ALA A 41 3.00 -9.31 0.97
CA ALA A 41 1.64 -9.09 0.50
C ALA A 41 0.76 -10.33 0.72
N TRP A 42 1.25 -11.53 0.41
CA TRP A 42 0.50 -12.77 0.65
C TRP A 42 0.29 -13.07 2.12
N LEU A 43 1.32 -12.92 2.97
CA LEU A 43 1.19 -13.10 4.42
C LEU A 43 0.14 -12.16 5.01
N ARG A 44 0.10 -10.90 4.56
CA ARG A 44 -0.95 -9.93 4.92
C ARG A 44 -2.34 -10.41 4.50
N ILE A 45 -2.50 -10.84 3.25
CA ILE A 45 -3.78 -11.32 2.68
C ILE A 45 -4.29 -12.57 3.42
N LEU A 46 -3.37 -13.45 3.82
CA LEU A 46 -3.65 -14.67 4.57
C LEU A 46 -3.92 -14.41 6.07
N GLY A 47 -3.74 -13.17 6.55
CA GLY A 47 -3.92 -12.81 7.96
C GLY A 47 -2.74 -13.21 8.86
N ALA A 48 -1.62 -13.67 8.30
CA ALA A 48 -0.38 -13.93 9.03
C ALA A 48 0.38 -12.63 9.35
N LEU A 49 -0.33 -11.68 10.00
CA LEU A 49 0.07 -10.27 10.09
C LEU A 49 1.38 -10.05 10.84
N ARG A 50 1.67 -10.85 11.88
CA ARG A 50 2.94 -10.75 12.60
C ARG A 50 4.13 -11.15 11.72
N ALA A 51 4.02 -12.27 11.01
CA ALA A 51 5.05 -12.71 10.08
C ALA A 51 5.22 -11.72 8.91
N ALA A 52 4.12 -11.13 8.44
CA ALA A 52 4.15 -10.08 7.43
C ALA A 52 4.87 -8.82 7.93
N GLU A 53 4.64 -8.41 9.19
CA GLU A 53 5.27 -7.23 9.80
C GLU A 53 6.77 -7.45 10.02
N ASP A 54 7.15 -8.59 10.61
CA ASP A 54 8.55 -8.94 10.85
C ASP A 54 9.32 -8.94 9.51
N LEU A 55 8.78 -9.61 8.48
CA LEU A 55 9.40 -9.65 7.15
C LEU A 55 9.45 -8.27 6.47
N ALA A 56 8.41 -7.45 6.64
CA ALA A 56 8.38 -6.11 6.06
C ALA A 56 9.47 -5.20 6.69
N TRP A 57 9.72 -5.31 7.99
CA TRP A 57 10.82 -4.59 8.63
C TRP A 57 12.19 -5.10 8.17
N ASP A 58 12.37 -6.41 8.03
CA ASP A 58 13.61 -6.97 7.49
C ASP A 58 13.86 -6.48 6.05
N ASP A 59 12.82 -6.39 5.22
CA ASP A 59 12.89 -5.85 3.86
C ASP A 59 13.27 -4.35 3.86
N VAL A 60 12.71 -3.56 4.79
CA VAL A 60 13.09 -2.15 4.98
C VAL A 60 14.57 -2.02 5.32
N VAL A 61 15.07 -2.79 6.29
CA VAL A 61 16.48 -2.76 6.73
C VAL A 61 17.42 -3.14 5.58
N ARG A 62 17.09 -4.19 4.82
CA ARG A 62 17.89 -4.63 3.67
C ARG A 62 17.99 -3.56 2.58
N HIS A 63 16.98 -2.73 2.43
CA HIS A 63 16.99 -1.57 1.53
C HIS A 63 17.59 -0.30 2.17
N GLY A 64 18.31 -0.44 3.28
CA GLY A 64 19.01 0.64 3.98
C GLY A 64 18.11 1.54 4.82
N GLY A 65 16.84 1.16 5.00
CA GLY A 65 15.87 1.90 5.78
C GLY A 65 16.00 1.71 7.30
N PRO A 66 15.12 2.37 8.07
CA PRO A 66 15.11 2.26 9.53
C PRO A 66 14.65 0.88 10.01
N GLY A 67 15.29 0.34 11.06
CA GLY A 67 14.98 -0.98 11.61
C GLY A 67 13.76 -1.07 12.54
N GLY A 68 12.88 -0.08 12.51
CA GLY A 68 11.66 -0.07 13.33
C GLY A 68 11.01 1.29 13.43
N MET A 69 9.82 1.34 14.05
CA MET A 69 9.00 2.54 14.13
C MET A 69 9.71 3.72 14.80
N VAL A 70 10.44 3.48 15.90
CA VAL A 70 11.16 4.55 16.62
C VAL A 70 12.25 5.17 15.73
N ALA A 71 13.02 4.35 15.04
CA ALA A 71 14.05 4.82 14.12
C ALA A 71 13.43 5.58 12.94
N LEU A 72 12.33 5.07 12.37
CA LEU A 72 11.61 5.71 11.27
C LEU A 72 11.09 7.10 11.66
N LEU A 73 10.47 7.23 12.84
CA LEU A 73 9.95 8.51 13.32
C LEU A 73 11.03 9.51 13.73
N SER A 74 12.24 9.02 13.99
CA SER A 74 13.41 9.84 14.26
C SER A 74 14.18 10.23 13.00
N SER A 75 13.86 9.60 11.85
CA SER A 75 14.45 9.95 10.57
C SER A 75 14.01 11.36 10.16
N GLY A 76 14.98 12.19 9.76
CA GLY A 76 14.68 13.46 9.09
C GLY A 76 14.06 13.24 7.70
N PRO A 77 13.58 14.30 7.04
CA PRO A 77 12.94 14.22 5.72
C PRO A 77 13.75 13.50 4.63
N GLY A 78 15.09 13.54 4.69
CA GLY A 78 15.98 12.80 3.79
C GLY A 78 16.55 11.50 4.36
N GLY A 79 16.12 11.08 5.55
CA GLY A 79 16.69 9.95 6.30
C GLY A 79 16.18 8.58 5.85
N VAL A 80 15.20 8.52 4.95
CA VAL A 80 14.69 7.28 4.36
C VAL A 80 15.21 7.14 2.93
N PRO A 81 16.05 6.14 2.63
CA PRO A 81 16.53 5.90 1.27
C PRO A 81 15.38 5.58 0.31
N ILE A 82 15.53 5.95 -0.97
CA ILE A 82 14.53 5.65 -2.00
C ILE A 82 14.17 4.17 -2.08
N ALA A 83 15.18 3.31 -1.97
CA ALA A 83 15.04 1.86 -2.02
C ALA A 83 14.12 1.31 -0.91
N ALA A 84 14.02 2.01 0.23
CA ALA A 84 13.20 1.61 1.37
C ALA A 84 11.73 2.09 1.28
N LEU A 85 11.37 2.95 0.32
CA LEU A 85 10.02 3.53 0.23
C LEU A 85 8.96 2.47 -0.11
N ARG A 86 9.26 1.55 -1.04
CA ARG A 86 8.34 0.45 -1.40
C ARG A 86 8.15 -0.57 -0.26
N PRO A 87 9.23 -1.03 0.42
CA PRO A 87 9.09 -1.81 1.65
C PRO A 87 8.22 -1.12 2.71
N LEU A 88 8.42 0.17 2.95
CA LEU A 88 7.60 0.94 3.91
C LEU A 88 6.13 1.05 3.50
N LEU A 89 5.82 1.19 2.21
CA LEU A 89 4.44 1.12 1.72
C LEU A 89 3.78 -0.23 2.04
N ARG A 90 4.51 -1.35 1.88
CA ARG A 90 4.00 -2.69 2.23
C ARG A 90 3.79 -2.82 3.73
N LEU A 91 4.75 -2.37 4.53
CA LEU A 91 4.61 -2.32 5.99
C LEU A 91 3.37 -1.52 6.42
N ALA A 92 3.14 -0.34 5.85
CA ALA A 92 1.96 0.46 6.14
C ALA A 92 0.66 -0.29 5.87
N GLN A 93 0.61 -1.08 4.79
CA GLN A 93 -0.53 -1.93 4.48
C GLN A 93 -0.70 -3.07 5.49
N VAL A 94 0.39 -3.67 5.98
CA VAL A 94 0.33 -4.68 7.06
C VAL A 94 -0.24 -4.05 8.34
N LEU A 95 0.28 -2.89 8.76
CA LEU A 95 -0.17 -2.17 9.94
C LEU A 95 -1.65 -1.78 9.83
N HIS A 96 -2.08 -1.30 8.65
CA HIS A 96 -3.48 -1.04 8.36
C HIS A 96 -4.35 -2.29 8.51
N HIS A 97 -3.93 -3.42 7.93
CA HIS A 97 -4.68 -4.67 8.02
C HIS A 97 -4.79 -5.21 9.45
N ALA A 98 -3.78 -4.91 10.29
CA ALA A 98 -3.75 -5.19 11.73
C ALA A 98 -4.59 -4.21 12.58
N GLY A 99 -5.28 -3.25 11.97
CA GLY A 99 -6.07 -2.23 12.68
C GLY A 99 -5.23 -1.14 13.35
N ARG A 100 -3.92 -1.11 13.12
CA ARG A 100 -2.99 -0.11 13.68
C ARG A 100 -2.98 1.15 12.81
N HIS A 101 -4.14 1.80 12.68
CA HIS A 101 -4.37 2.91 11.75
C HIS A 101 -3.40 4.08 11.99
N VAL A 102 -3.19 4.47 13.26
CA VAL A 102 -2.26 5.56 13.62
C VAL A 102 -0.83 5.27 13.18
N ASP A 103 -0.37 4.02 13.33
CA ASP A 103 0.97 3.62 12.92
C ASP A 103 1.08 3.58 11.39
N ALA A 104 0.06 3.07 10.70
CA ALA A 104 0.00 3.07 9.24
C ALA A 104 0.05 4.50 8.67
N GLU A 105 -0.75 5.44 9.22
CA GLU A 105 -0.72 6.86 8.83
C GLU A 105 0.67 7.47 9.01
N ARG A 106 1.32 7.19 10.15
CA ARG A 106 2.68 7.67 10.44
C ARG A 106 3.71 7.16 9.42
N VAL A 107 3.66 5.87 9.06
CA VAL A 107 4.56 5.31 8.05
C VAL A 107 4.31 5.95 6.69
N LEU A 108 3.05 6.12 6.29
CA LEU A 108 2.68 6.72 5.00
C LEU A 108 3.10 8.20 4.90
N GLU A 109 2.99 8.95 6.00
CA GLU A 109 3.46 10.33 6.06
C GLU A 109 4.99 10.42 5.92
N GLN A 110 5.73 9.51 6.56
CA GLN A 110 7.19 9.42 6.39
C GLN A 110 7.57 9.06 4.94
N VAL A 111 6.88 8.10 4.32
CA VAL A 111 7.07 7.78 2.90
C VAL A 111 6.84 9.00 2.03
N ARG A 112 5.73 9.72 2.24
CA ARG A 112 5.40 10.94 1.47
C ARG A 112 6.48 12.01 1.61
N THR A 113 6.85 12.33 2.85
CA THR A 113 7.87 13.35 3.17
C THR A 113 9.21 13.00 2.54
N ALA A 114 9.64 11.75 2.66
CA ALA A 114 10.88 11.27 2.03
C ALA A 114 10.81 11.32 0.51
N THR A 115 9.70 10.89 -0.08
CA THR A 115 9.52 10.89 -1.54
C THR A 115 9.58 12.31 -2.11
N VAL A 116 8.92 13.28 -1.47
CA VAL A 116 8.98 14.70 -1.85
C VAL A 116 10.40 15.24 -1.71
N THR A 117 11.12 14.86 -0.65
CA THR A 117 12.51 15.26 -0.45
C THR A 117 13.40 14.74 -1.58
N HIS A 118 13.26 13.47 -1.99
CA HIS A 118 14.00 12.90 -3.13
C HIS A 118 13.67 13.59 -4.46
N LEU A 119 12.40 13.96 -4.69
CA LEU A 119 11.99 14.71 -5.89
C LEU A 119 12.63 16.10 -5.99
N HIS A 120 12.89 16.74 -4.85
CA HIS A 120 13.50 18.07 -4.80
C HIS A 120 15.02 18.04 -4.68
N ALA A 121 15.64 16.86 -4.57
CA ALA A 121 17.08 16.73 -4.52
C ALA A 121 17.72 17.16 -5.87
N PRO A 122 18.86 17.86 -5.86
CA PRO A 122 19.59 18.17 -7.08
C PRO A 122 19.96 16.91 -7.86
N GLY A 123 19.79 16.93 -9.18
CA GLY A 123 20.13 15.80 -10.04
C GLY A 123 19.05 14.73 -10.16
N ALA A 124 17.81 15.01 -9.72
CA ALA A 124 16.69 14.13 -9.99
C ALA A 124 16.44 13.97 -11.50
N ASP A 125 16.63 12.76 -12.00
CA ASP A 125 16.35 12.41 -13.40
C ASP A 125 14.88 12.01 -13.59
N GLU A 126 14.47 11.84 -14.86
CA GLU A 126 13.10 11.46 -15.17
C GLU A 126 12.69 10.09 -14.61
N ARG A 127 13.66 9.17 -14.44
CA ARG A 127 13.37 7.84 -13.89
C ARG A 127 13.01 7.97 -12.41
N LEU A 128 13.79 8.73 -11.66
CA LEU A 128 13.52 9.05 -10.26
C LEU A 128 12.17 9.75 -10.12
N VAL A 129 11.86 10.72 -10.98
CA VAL A 129 10.58 11.43 -10.96
C VAL A 129 9.41 10.46 -11.16
N ARG A 130 9.48 9.56 -12.14
CA ARG A 130 8.44 8.54 -12.38
C ARG A 130 8.30 7.58 -11.20
N GLU A 131 9.42 7.13 -10.62
CA GLU A 131 9.42 6.24 -9.46
C GLU A 131 8.76 6.89 -8.24
N CYS A 132 9.17 8.11 -7.91
CA CYS A 132 8.61 8.89 -6.82
C CYS A 132 7.13 9.21 -7.04
N SER A 133 6.70 9.53 -8.27
CA SER A 133 5.29 9.76 -8.56
C SER A 133 4.44 8.50 -8.33
N ALA A 134 4.95 7.33 -8.73
CA ALA A 134 4.30 6.05 -8.43
C ALA A 134 4.22 5.80 -6.91
N VAL A 135 5.29 6.04 -6.16
CA VAL A 135 5.31 5.91 -4.69
C VAL A 135 4.28 6.84 -4.05
N LEU A 136 4.20 8.11 -4.47
CA LEU A 136 3.20 9.05 -3.96
C LEU A 136 1.77 8.59 -4.25
N ALA A 137 1.49 8.06 -5.44
CA ALA A 137 0.18 7.53 -5.77
C ALA A 137 -0.20 6.32 -4.88
N PHE A 138 0.76 5.45 -4.55
CA PHE A 138 0.53 4.37 -3.58
C PHE A 138 0.37 4.87 -2.15
N ALA A 139 1.14 5.87 -1.73
CA ALA A 139 1.03 6.48 -0.40
C ALA A 139 -0.33 7.16 -0.21
N ASP A 140 -0.78 7.94 -1.19
CA ASP A 140 -2.10 8.58 -1.20
C ASP A 140 -3.24 7.56 -1.17
N GLN A 141 -3.16 6.53 -2.02
CA GLN A 141 -4.15 5.46 -2.02
C GLN A 141 -4.18 4.74 -0.66
N GLY A 142 -3.01 4.43 -0.09
CA GLY A 142 -2.90 3.76 1.21
C GLY A 142 -3.48 4.60 2.34
N GLN A 143 -3.10 5.87 2.42
CA GLN A 143 -3.57 6.78 3.46
C GLN A 143 -5.07 7.05 3.32
N GLY A 144 -5.58 7.18 2.08
CA GLY A 144 -7.01 7.27 1.82
C GLY A 144 -7.78 6.06 2.35
N LYS A 145 -7.26 4.84 2.17
CA LYS A 145 -7.90 3.62 2.72
C LYS A 145 -7.91 3.62 4.25
N VAL A 146 -6.81 4.00 4.89
CA VAL A 146 -6.74 4.09 6.35
C VAL A 146 -7.76 5.11 6.89
N LEU A 147 -7.84 6.29 6.28
CA LEU A 147 -8.80 7.33 6.67
C LEU A 147 -10.26 6.91 6.44
N PHE A 148 -10.52 6.21 5.34
CA PHE A 148 -11.84 5.66 5.06
C PHE A 148 -12.28 4.66 6.14
N ASP A 149 -11.41 3.71 6.50
CA ASP A 149 -11.67 2.74 7.57
C ASP A 149 -11.77 3.40 8.96
N ALA A 150 -11.11 4.54 9.16
CA ALA A 150 -11.22 5.36 10.36
C ALA A 150 -12.47 6.27 10.40
N GLY A 151 -13.39 6.16 9.43
CA GLY A 151 -14.62 6.95 9.38
C GLY A 151 -14.41 8.41 8.96
N ARG A 152 -13.33 8.71 8.24
CA ARG A 152 -12.97 10.07 7.74
C ARG A 152 -13.04 10.12 6.20
N PRO A 153 -14.22 9.90 5.59
CA PRO A 153 -14.33 9.75 4.14
C PRO A 153 -14.05 11.05 3.37
N SER A 154 -14.24 12.23 3.98
CA SER A 154 -13.95 13.54 3.35
C SER A 154 -12.47 13.69 3.02
N GLU A 155 -11.62 13.32 3.97
CA GLU A 155 -10.17 13.35 3.82
C GLU A 155 -9.69 12.23 2.91
N ALA A 156 -10.32 11.06 2.97
CA ALA A 156 -10.04 9.94 2.07
C ALA A 156 -10.32 10.30 0.59
N VAL A 157 -11.42 10.99 0.29
CA VAL A 157 -11.75 11.45 -1.07
C VAL A 157 -10.64 12.32 -1.66
N SER A 158 -10.10 13.27 -0.88
CA SER A 158 -9.01 14.14 -1.33
C SER A 158 -7.77 13.33 -1.73
N LEU A 159 -7.41 12.32 -0.94
CA LEU A 159 -6.26 11.47 -1.21
C LEU A 159 -6.50 10.52 -2.41
N PHE A 160 -7.70 9.94 -2.53
CA PHE A 160 -8.02 9.09 -3.68
C PHE A 160 -8.04 9.85 -5.00
N ARG A 161 -8.51 11.12 -5.01
CA ARG A 161 -8.38 11.99 -6.19
C ARG A 161 -6.91 12.24 -6.53
N ALA A 162 -6.10 12.60 -5.53
CA ALA A 162 -4.68 12.85 -5.75
C ALA A 162 -3.94 11.60 -6.29
N ALA A 163 -4.28 10.40 -5.82
CA ALA A 163 -3.74 9.15 -6.36
C ALA A 163 -4.20 8.92 -7.81
N LEU A 164 -5.49 9.10 -8.11
CA LEU A 164 -6.05 8.93 -9.45
C LEU A 164 -5.42 9.90 -10.46
N ASP A 165 -5.31 11.17 -10.10
CA ASP A 165 -4.77 12.22 -10.96
C ASP A 165 -3.30 11.94 -11.33
N ARG A 166 -2.49 11.45 -10.38
CA ARG A 166 -1.12 11.02 -10.67
C ARG A 166 -1.07 9.81 -11.60
N ARG A 167 -1.88 8.77 -11.31
CA ARG A 167 -1.94 7.56 -12.15
C ARG A 167 -2.35 7.86 -13.58
N LEU A 168 -3.34 8.73 -13.79
CA LEU A 168 -3.78 9.16 -15.11
C LEU A 168 -2.70 9.96 -15.85
N ARG A 169 -2.07 10.92 -15.15
CA ARG A 169 -1.02 11.75 -15.72
C ARG A 169 0.19 10.94 -16.19
N ASP A 170 0.56 9.93 -15.41
CA ASP A 170 1.78 9.14 -15.65
C ASP A 170 1.53 7.88 -16.50
N GLY A 171 0.29 7.65 -16.95
CA GLY A 171 -0.06 6.46 -17.74
C GLY A 171 0.14 5.15 -16.96
N ALA A 172 -0.23 5.14 -15.68
CA ALA A 172 -0.13 3.96 -14.83
C ALA A 172 -0.98 2.79 -15.36
N PRO A 173 -0.64 1.54 -15.02
CA PRO A 173 -1.44 0.37 -15.39
C PRO A 173 -2.94 0.50 -15.05
N GLU A 174 -3.81 0.05 -15.95
CA GLU A 174 -5.26 0.26 -15.85
C GLU A 174 -5.86 -0.34 -14.55
N ASP A 175 -5.31 -1.45 -14.06
CA ASP A 175 -5.74 -2.07 -12.80
C ASP A 175 -5.54 -1.15 -11.58
N GLN A 176 -4.49 -0.31 -11.62
CA GLN A 176 -4.20 0.69 -10.60
C GLN A 176 -5.12 1.91 -10.74
N VAL A 177 -5.36 2.36 -11.97
CA VAL A 177 -6.30 3.46 -12.25
C VAL A 177 -7.69 3.07 -11.75
N GLU A 178 -8.16 1.88 -12.12
CA GLU A 178 -9.46 1.35 -11.71
C GLU A 178 -9.54 1.17 -10.19
N SER A 179 -8.45 0.74 -9.55
CA SER A 179 -8.40 0.69 -8.09
C SER A 179 -8.61 2.05 -7.42
N SER A 180 -8.09 3.14 -8.00
CA SER A 180 -8.34 4.49 -7.49
C SER A 180 -9.77 4.96 -7.74
N ARG A 181 -10.33 4.66 -8.92
CA ARG A 181 -11.72 5.01 -9.24
C ARG A 181 -12.70 4.35 -8.28
N LEU A 182 -12.54 3.03 -8.03
CA LEU A 182 -13.38 2.29 -7.09
C LEU A 182 -13.31 2.88 -5.67
N ALA A 183 -12.10 3.17 -5.17
CA ALA A 183 -11.94 3.74 -3.84
C ALA A 183 -12.53 5.15 -3.72
N LEU A 184 -12.35 5.99 -4.76
CA LEU A 184 -12.93 7.32 -4.82
C LEU A 184 -14.47 7.27 -4.84
N ALA A 185 -15.04 6.35 -5.62
CA ALA A 185 -16.48 6.15 -5.70
C ALA A 185 -17.05 5.72 -4.33
N ALA A 186 -16.41 4.74 -3.68
CA ALA A 186 -16.83 4.28 -2.35
C ALA A 186 -16.78 5.40 -1.29
N ALA A 187 -15.69 6.18 -1.26
CA ALA A 187 -15.55 7.28 -0.31
C ALA A 187 -16.51 8.45 -0.59
N THR A 188 -16.78 8.75 -1.85
CA THR A 188 -17.76 9.77 -2.25
C THR A 188 -19.17 9.34 -1.84
N HIS A 189 -19.53 8.09 -2.09
CA HIS A 189 -20.81 7.54 -1.68
C HIS A 189 -20.98 7.59 -0.15
N ALA A 190 -19.95 7.21 0.60
CA ALA A 190 -19.99 7.26 2.07
C ALA A 190 -20.21 8.68 2.63
N LEU A 191 -19.70 9.71 1.93
CA LEU A 191 -19.98 11.10 2.29
C LEU A 191 -21.44 11.49 2.07
N GLU A 192 -22.04 11.02 0.98
CA GLU A 192 -23.42 11.34 0.62
C GLU A 192 -24.43 10.69 1.59
N VAL A 193 -24.16 9.46 2.03
CA VAL A 193 -25.08 8.70 2.92
C VAL A 193 -24.76 8.82 4.41
N GLY A 194 -23.74 9.60 4.79
CA GLY A 194 -23.40 9.89 6.19
C GLY A 194 -22.63 8.78 6.92
N GLY A 195 -21.95 7.91 6.18
CA GLY A 195 -21.13 6.81 6.71
C GLY A 195 -20.77 5.79 5.64
N PRO A 196 -19.74 4.95 5.84
CA PRO A 196 -19.45 3.86 4.90
C PRO A 196 -20.66 2.92 4.80
N ALA A 197 -20.98 2.47 3.58
CA ALA A 197 -22.06 1.52 3.37
C ALA A 197 -21.85 0.26 4.23
N PRO A 198 -22.92 -0.32 4.83
CA PRO A 198 -22.80 -1.58 5.54
C PRO A 198 -22.32 -2.68 4.57
N ALA A 199 -21.62 -3.65 5.14
CA ALA A 199 -21.17 -4.83 4.45
C ALA A 199 -22.25 -5.49 3.59
N GLY A 200 -22.08 -5.50 2.26
CA GLY A 200 -22.94 -6.28 1.37
C GLY A 200 -23.40 -5.65 0.05
N ALA A 201 -22.99 -4.42 -0.30
CA ALA A 201 -23.45 -3.76 -1.52
C ALA A 201 -22.31 -3.52 -2.54
N GLY A 202 -21.90 -4.53 -3.32
CA GLY A 202 -21.12 -4.26 -4.54
C GLY A 202 -20.30 -5.42 -5.10
N PHE A 203 -19.65 -5.16 -6.23
CA PHE A 203 -19.11 -6.11 -7.21
C PHE A 203 -17.62 -6.44 -6.98
N GLY A 204 -17.24 -7.72 -6.97
CA GLY A 204 -15.85 -8.16 -6.84
C GLY A 204 -15.09 -8.19 -8.17
N VAL A 205 -13.85 -7.70 -8.20
CA VAL A 205 -12.90 -7.87 -9.32
C VAL A 205 -11.80 -8.84 -8.89
N ARG A 206 -11.59 -9.89 -9.69
CA ARG A 206 -10.54 -10.90 -9.47
C ARG A 206 -9.16 -10.34 -9.85
N ARG A 207 -8.14 -10.55 -9.02
CA ARG A 207 -6.78 -10.04 -9.26
C ARG A 207 -5.71 -11.05 -8.85
N THR A 208 -4.51 -10.86 -9.40
CA THR A 208 -3.29 -11.55 -8.99
C THR A 208 -2.47 -10.63 -8.07
N ALA A 209 -1.63 -11.19 -7.18
CA ALA A 209 -0.68 -10.38 -6.42
C ALA A 209 0.18 -9.52 -7.37
N PRO A 210 0.44 -8.25 -7.06
CA PRO A 210 1.33 -7.45 -7.87
C PRO A 210 2.71 -8.13 -7.87
N ALA A 211 3.19 -8.49 -9.05
CA ALA A 211 4.56 -8.96 -9.21
C ALA A 211 5.50 -7.85 -8.72
N GLY A 212 6.38 -8.18 -7.77
CA GLY A 212 7.39 -7.27 -7.28
C GLY A 212 8.17 -6.65 -8.44
N ARG A 213 7.96 -5.35 -8.67
CA ARG A 213 8.83 -4.49 -9.45
C ARG A 213 9.34 -3.37 -8.55
#